data_AF-A0A501QH98-F1
#
_entry.id   AF-A0A501QH98-F1
#
_cell.length_a   1.000
_cell.length_b   1.000
_cell.length_c   1.000
_cell.angle_alpha   90.00
_cell.angle_beta   90.00
_cell.angle_gamma   90.00
#
_symmetry.space_group_name_H-M   'P 1'
#
loop_
_entity.id
_entity.type
_entity.pdbx_description
1 polymer ?
#
loop_
_entity_poly.entity_id
_entity_poly.type
_entity_poly.pdbx_seq_one_letter_code
_entity_poly.pdbx_strand_id
1 'polypeptide(L)'
;MKKSNAMGRMGMAHGETKLGVQNGMKLLLALFMVLSAMGVSAQKSAVLDAFAKHGIDTGVLNPENLQLPKNYAYELQQTTITSASQKVIRAQFDPSLPKEEQWTVLTVDGKSASRSDTNSFRKNQKKEQPAAQTDDATYRVEKETPAQLIISYKQNPNPSDKDAAFMKDCRMYMTINLKTKKVEQVQAINEKPLKIKMLNAEKFDLTIKYSWNEQAKRYFTTTENLDMLAKFLGQATPVQTLSEYSNYNKR
;
A
#
# COMPACT_ATOMS: atom_id res chain seq x y z
N MET A 1 11.07 43.61 -93.34
CA MET A 1 10.50 44.86 -92.79
C MET A 1 9.59 44.55 -91.60
N LYS A 2 10.09 44.68 -90.36
CA LYS A 2 9.48 45.33 -89.17
C LYS A 2 10.36 45.02 -87.95
N LYS A 3 10.58 46.07 -87.15
CA LYS A 3 11.54 46.19 -86.04
C LYS A 3 10.99 45.67 -84.71
N SER A 4 11.94 45.43 -83.79
CA SER A 4 11.97 45.80 -82.34
C SER A 4 12.11 44.59 -81.40
N ASN A 5 13.31 44.27 -80.91
CA ASN A 5 14.01 44.79 -79.71
C ASN A 5 13.26 44.64 -78.37
N ALA A 6 13.77 43.78 -77.47
CA ALA A 6 14.52 44.15 -76.26
C ALA A 6 14.34 43.18 -75.06
N MET A 7 15.50 42.77 -74.53
CA MET A 7 15.87 42.20 -73.22
C MET A 7 14.90 42.36 -72.04
N GLY A 8 14.87 41.30 -71.19
CA GLY A 8 14.35 41.35 -69.82
C GLY A 8 14.81 40.19 -68.91
N ARG A 9 15.92 40.42 -68.21
CA ARG A 9 16.27 40.05 -66.80
C ARG A 9 16.37 38.59 -66.28
N MET A 10 17.55 38.34 -65.69
CA MET A 10 17.91 37.40 -64.62
C MET A 10 16.96 37.44 -63.40
N GLY A 11 16.87 36.31 -62.70
CA GLY A 11 16.45 36.25 -61.29
C GLY A 11 16.38 34.82 -60.77
N MET A 12 17.46 34.34 -60.13
CA MET A 12 17.50 33.04 -59.46
C MET A 12 16.52 32.98 -58.29
N ALA A 13 15.74 31.90 -58.21
CA ALA A 13 14.97 31.57 -57.02
C ALA A 13 15.90 30.94 -55.97
N HIS A 14 16.18 31.69 -54.91
CA HIS A 14 16.83 31.19 -53.70
C HIS A 14 15.77 30.51 -52.82
N GLY A 15 15.78 29.18 -52.78
CA GLY A 15 14.99 28.40 -51.83
C GLY A 15 15.71 28.35 -50.49
N GLU A 16 15.29 29.17 -49.53
CA GLU A 16 15.70 29.04 -48.13
C GLU A 16 15.15 27.73 -47.54
N THR A 17 16.03 26.77 -47.31
CA THR A 17 15.69 25.53 -46.58
C THR A 17 15.86 25.78 -45.08
N LYS A 18 14.76 26.09 -44.39
CA LYS A 18 14.63 25.96 -42.93
C LYS A 18 14.63 24.47 -42.54
N LEU A 19 15.81 23.83 -42.54
CA LEU A 19 16.01 22.47 -42.05
C LEU A 19 17.10 22.49 -40.99
N GLY A 20 16.72 22.69 -39.73
CA GLY A 20 17.68 22.62 -38.62
C GLY A 20 17.07 22.61 -37.23
N VAL A 21 15.92 23.26 -37.02
CA VAL A 21 15.39 23.46 -35.67
C VAL A 21 14.42 22.35 -35.23
N GLN A 22 13.67 21.73 -36.15
CA GLN A 22 12.66 20.72 -35.80
C GLN A 22 13.24 19.36 -35.38
N ASN A 23 14.37 18.93 -35.94
CA ASN A 23 14.96 17.63 -35.60
C ASN A 23 15.74 17.66 -34.27
N GLY A 24 16.38 18.78 -33.92
CA GLY A 24 17.07 18.93 -32.64
C GLY A 24 16.13 18.89 -31.43
N MET A 25 14.96 19.52 -31.55
CA MET A 25 13.97 19.55 -30.45
C MET A 25 13.29 18.18 -30.24
N LYS A 26 13.06 17.41 -31.31
CA LYS A 26 12.55 16.03 -31.22
C LYS A 26 13.57 15.08 -30.61
N LEU A 27 14.86 15.25 -30.91
CA LEU A 27 15.95 14.46 -30.32
C LEU A 27 16.12 14.78 -28.83
N LEU A 28 16.00 16.06 -28.43
CA LEU A 28 16.06 16.47 -27.02
C LEU A 28 14.88 15.93 -26.21
N LEU A 29 13.65 15.98 -26.75
CA LEU A 29 12.47 15.40 -26.10
C LEU A 29 12.56 13.87 -25.98
N ALA A 30 13.09 13.19 -26.99
CA ALA A 30 13.34 11.74 -26.92
C ALA A 30 14.38 11.40 -25.85
N LEU A 31 15.45 12.19 -25.72
CA LEU A 31 16.47 11.99 -24.69
C LEU A 31 15.91 12.20 -23.27
N PHE A 32 15.06 13.22 -23.08
CA PHE A 32 14.37 13.45 -21.80
C PHE A 32 13.36 12.34 -21.44
N MET A 33 12.68 11.75 -22.44
CA MET A 33 11.79 10.60 -22.22
C MET A 33 12.57 9.32 -21.86
N VAL A 34 13.77 9.11 -22.42
CA VAL A 34 14.61 7.96 -22.04
C VAL A 34 15.19 8.15 -20.63
N LEU A 35 15.62 9.37 -20.27
CA LEU A 35 16.17 9.67 -18.94
C LEU A 35 15.11 9.54 -17.81
N SER A 36 13.85 9.86 -18.09
CA SER A 36 12.75 9.70 -17.11
C SER A 36 12.37 8.24 -16.86
N ALA A 37 12.56 7.35 -17.84
CA ALA A 37 12.38 5.91 -17.64
C ALA A 37 13.50 5.27 -16.78
N MET A 38 14.73 5.81 -16.81
CA MET A 38 15.85 5.30 -16.01
C MET A 38 15.68 5.55 -14.50
N GLY A 39 15.03 6.65 -14.11
CA GLY A 39 14.79 6.98 -12.70
C GLY A 39 13.80 6.05 -11.97
N VAL A 40 12.95 5.35 -12.73
CA VAL A 40 11.94 4.40 -12.19
C VAL A 40 12.59 3.07 -11.78
N SER A 41 13.58 2.60 -12.53
CA SER A 41 14.29 1.33 -12.25
C SER A 41 15.25 1.43 -11.05
N ALA A 42 15.85 2.60 -10.85
CA ALA A 42 16.87 2.82 -9.81
C ALA A 42 16.34 2.78 -8.36
N GLN A 43 15.05 3.07 -8.17
CA GLN A 43 14.44 3.18 -6.84
C GLN A 43 14.23 1.81 -6.20
N LYS A 44 13.62 0.87 -6.94
CA LYS A 44 13.49 -0.53 -6.49
C LYS A 44 14.83 -1.24 -6.42
N SER A 45 15.75 -0.98 -7.35
CA SER A 45 17.08 -1.60 -7.32
C SER A 45 17.84 -1.25 -6.05
N ALA A 46 17.79 0.00 -5.57
CA ALA A 46 18.43 0.38 -4.32
C ALA A 46 17.90 -0.40 -3.10
N VAL A 47 16.60 -0.71 -3.06
CA VAL A 47 16.01 -1.57 -2.03
C VAL A 47 16.52 -3.01 -2.15
N LEU A 48 16.58 -3.56 -3.37
CA LEU A 48 17.09 -4.90 -3.61
C LEU A 48 18.59 -5.01 -3.29
N ASP A 49 19.38 -3.98 -3.56
CA ASP A 49 20.79 -3.89 -3.20
C ASP A 49 20.98 -3.86 -1.69
N ALA A 50 20.16 -3.09 -0.97
CA ALA A 50 20.14 -3.09 0.49
C ALA A 50 19.75 -4.47 1.05
N PHE A 51 18.79 -5.16 0.43
CA PHE A 51 18.41 -6.52 0.83
C PHE A 51 19.56 -7.51 0.61
N ALA A 52 20.22 -7.46 -0.55
CA ALA A 52 21.36 -8.30 -0.85
C ALA A 52 22.52 -8.07 0.13
N LYS A 53 22.84 -6.79 0.43
CA LYS A 53 23.85 -6.39 1.41
C LYS A 53 23.64 -7.04 2.79
N HIS A 54 22.39 -7.16 3.23
CA HIS A 54 22.02 -7.70 4.55
C HIS A 54 21.56 -9.16 4.52
N GLY A 55 21.55 -9.79 3.35
CA GLY A 55 21.05 -11.15 3.15
C GLY A 55 19.57 -11.31 3.52
N ILE A 56 18.75 -10.28 3.24
CA ILE A 56 17.29 -10.30 3.42
C ILE A 56 16.66 -10.97 2.20
N ASP A 57 15.72 -11.89 2.45
CA ASP A 57 14.96 -12.54 1.39
C ASP A 57 14.03 -11.55 0.68
N THR A 58 14.06 -11.50 -0.66
CA THR A 58 13.24 -10.55 -1.44
C THR A 58 11.75 -10.89 -1.42
N GLY A 59 11.40 -12.13 -1.03
CA GLY A 59 10.02 -12.56 -0.83
C GLY A 59 9.29 -11.78 0.25
N VAL A 60 9.97 -11.03 1.12
CA VAL A 60 9.31 -10.13 2.07
C VAL A 60 8.54 -8.98 1.39
N LEU A 61 8.86 -8.66 0.14
CA LEU A 61 8.10 -7.68 -0.67
C LEU A 61 6.81 -8.25 -1.25
N ASN A 62 6.58 -9.57 -1.15
CA ASN A 62 5.33 -10.17 -1.58
C ASN A 62 4.24 -9.94 -0.50
N PRO A 63 3.19 -9.14 -0.79
CA PRO A 63 2.15 -8.82 0.20
C PRO A 63 1.38 -10.07 0.68
N GLU A 64 1.31 -11.14 -0.11
CA GLU A 64 0.67 -12.41 0.31
C GLU A 64 1.40 -13.05 1.51
N ASN A 65 2.71 -12.81 1.66
CA ASN A 65 3.50 -13.34 2.77
C ASN A 65 3.22 -12.64 4.11
N LEU A 66 2.54 -11.49 4.07
CA LEU A 66 2.21 -10.67 5.24
C LEU A 66 0.70 -10.66 5.55
N GLN A 67 -0.10 -11.42 4.79
CA GLN A 67 -1.52 -11.61 5.08
C GLN A 67 -1.74 -12.62 6.21
N LEU A 68 -2.87 -12.46 6.90
CA LEU A 68 -3.36 -13.45 7.85
C LEU A 68 -3.43 -14.84 7.19
N PRO A 69 -2.96 -15.89 7.88
CA PRO A 69 -2.98 -17.24 7.34
C PRO A 69 -4.40 -17.76 7.07
N LYS A 70 -4.68 -18.07 5.80
CA LYS A 70 -5.98 -18.63 5.35
C LYS A 70 -6.25 -20.06 5.88
N ASN A 71 -5.22 -20.76 6.34
CA ASN A 71 -5.27 -22.15 6.81
C ASN A 71 -4.97 -22.32 8.30
N TYR A 72 -5.10 -21.24 9.08
CA TYR A 72 -4.96 -21.29 10.53
C TYR A 72 -6.21 -20.71 11.20
N ALA A 73 -6.67 -21.40 12.23
CA ALA A 73 -7.56 -20.82 13.23
C ALA A 73 -6.75 -19.89 14.14
N TYR A 74 -7.39 -18.85 14.67
CA TYR A 74 -6.79 -17.91 15.62
C TYR A 74 -7.87 -17.18 16.42
N GLU A 75 -7.46 -16.58 17.53
CA GLU A 75 -8.28 -15.66 18.32
C GLU A 75 -7.96 -14.21 17.97
N LEU A 76 -8.99 -13.37 18.00
CA LEU A 76 -8.91 -11.93 17.79
C LEU A 76 -9.56 -11.22 18.98
N GLN A 77 -8.82 -10.36 19.65
CA GLN A 77 -9.35 -9.36 20.55
C GLN A 77 -9.28 -7.99 19.88
N GLN A 78 -10.42 -7.36 19.64
CA GLN A 78 -10.50 -6.04 19.04
C GLN A 78 -11.04 -5.03 20.06
N THR A 79 -10.25 -4.01 20.36
CA THR A 79 -10.64 -2.88 21.20
C THR A 79 -10.77 -1.65 20.32
N THR A 80 -11.97 -1.08 20.23
CA THR A 80 -12.23 0.17 19.52
C THR A 80 -12.53 1.27 20.52
N ILE A 81 -11.78 2.37 20.45
CA ILE A 81 -11.91 3.54 21.31
C ILE A 81 -12.29 4.74 20.43
N THR A 82 -13.30 5.47 20.88
CA THR A 82 -13.77 6.74 20.31
C THR A 82 -13.84 7.76 21.42
N SER A 83 -14.04 9.05 21.10
CA SER A 83 -14.26 10.07 22.14
C SER A 83 -15.43 9.77 23.08
N ALA A 84 -16.41 8.98 22.65
CA ALA A 84 -17.64 8.73 23.40
C ALA A 84 -17.67 7.36 24.11
N SER A 85 -16.88 6.40 23.66
CA SER A 85 -17.00 5.02 24.11
C SER A 85 -15.77 4.17 23.81
N GLN A 86 -15.62 3.11 24.58
CA GLN A 86 -14.74 1.98 24.29
C GLN A 86 -15.61 0.74 24.12
N LYS A 87 -15.26 -0.10 23.13
CA LYS A 87 -15.87 -1.40 22.88
C LYS A 87 -14.80 -2.46 22.74
N VAL A 88 -14.96 -3.59 23.44
CA VAL A 88 -14.05 -4.74 23.37
C VAL A 88 -14.80 -5.95 22.83
N ILE A 89 -14.29 -6.56 21.77
CA ILE A 89 -14.85 -7.77 21.16
C ILE A 89 -13.78 -8.86 21.21
N ARG A 90 -14.14 -10.05 21.68
CA ARG A 90 -13.32 -11.26 21.52
C ARG A 90 -14.01 -12.19 20.55
N ALA A 91 -13.29 -12.62 19.52
CA ALA A 91 -13.79 -13.49 18.48
C ALA A 91 -12.75 -14.57 18.14
N GLN A 92 -13.22 -15.64 17.53
CA GLN A 92 -12.39 -16.72 17.02
C GLN A 92 -12.66 -16.89 15.54
N PHE A 93 -11.58 -17.04 14.77
CA PHE A 93 -11.62 -17.45 13.38
C PHE A 93 -11.27 -18.93 13.28
N ASP A 94 -12.08 -19.70 12.55
CA ASP A 94 -11.78 -21.08 12.17
C ASP A 94 -12.01 -21.28 10.66
N PRO A 95 -10.93 -21.42 9.86
CA PRO A 95 -11.05 -21.53 8.41
C PRO A 95 -11.65 -22.85 7.95
N SER A 96 -11.74 -23.89 8.80
CA SER A 96 -12.34 -25.17 8.41
C SER A 96 -13.87 -25.14 8.35
N LEU A 97 -14.48 -24.09 8.88
CA LEU A 97 -15.93 -23.88 8.83
C LEU A 97 -16.35 -23.27 7.48
N PRO A 98 -17.64 -23.40 7.09
CA PRO A 98 -18.18 -22.68 5.94
C PRO A 98 -17.90 -21.18 6.04
N LYS A 99 -17.60 -20.51 4.91
CA LYS A 99 -17.19 -19.08 4.85
C LYS A 99 -18.05 -18.14 5.71
N GLU A 100 -19.35 -18.40 5.77
CA GLU A 100 -20.34 -17.62 6.51
C GLU A 100 -20.30 -17.80 8.04
N GLU A 101 -19.58 -18.83 8.51
CA GLU A 101 -19.51 -19.30 9.89
C GLU A 101 -18.09 -19.30 10.46
N GLN A 102 -17.07 -18.99 9.65
CA GLN A 102 -15.67 -18.97 10.07
C GLN A 102 -15.39 -18.07 11.27
N TRP A 103 -16.21 -17.03 11.50
CA TRP A 103 -16.07 -16.15 12.66
C TRP A 103 -17.11 -16.46 13.74
N THR A 104 -16.65 -16.69 14.97
CA THR A 104 -17.51 -16.81 16.16
C THR A 104 -17.16 -15.70 17.14
N VAL A 105 -18.13 -14.88 17.54
CA VAL A 105 -17.92 -13.86 18.57
C VAL A 105 -18.20 -14.49 19.92
N LEU A 106 -17.21 -14.46 20.81
CA LEU A 106 -17.28 -15.04 22.15
C LEU A 106 -17.90 -14.04 23.13
N THR A 107 -17.32 -12.84 23.19
CA THR A 107 -17.76 -11.80 24.11
C THR A 107 -17.78 -10.42 23.48
N VAL A 108 -18.71 -9.58 23.94
CA VAL A 108 -18.75 -8.13 23.71
C VAL A 108 -18.80 -7.44 25.06
N ASP A 109 -17.83 -6.57 25.33
CA ASP A 109 -17.68 -5.86 26.61
C ASP A 109 -17.74 -6.79 27.83
N GLY A 110 -17.07 -7.95 27.71
CA GLY A 110 -17.00 -8.99 28.74
C GLY A 110 -18.25 -9.86 28.90
N LYS A 111 -19.33 -9.58 28.17
CA LYS A 111 -20.58 -10.36 28.20
C LYS A 111 -20.65 -11.31 27.02
N SER A 112 -21.32 -12.46 27.19
CA SER A 112 -21.56 -13.41 26.10
C SER A 112 -22.24 -12.72 24.92
N ALA A 113 -21.70 -12.92 23.73
CA ALA A 113 -22.20 -12.25 22.53
C ALA A 113 -23.58 -12.77 22.13
N SER A 114 -24.44 -11.87 21.65
CA SER A 114 -25.70 -12.26 21.03
C SER A 114 -25.50 -12.74 19.59
N ARG A 115 -26.52 -13.38 19.02
CA ARG A 115 -26.55 -13.71 17.58
C ARG A 115 -26.47 -12.45 16.71
N SER A 116 -27.06 -11.34 17.17
CA SER A 116 -27.01 -10.04 16.47
C SER A 116 -25.59 -9.47 16.43
N ASP A 117 -24.85 -9.58 17.53
CA ASP A 117 -23.44 -9.16 17.62
C ASP A 117 -22.59 -9.95 16.63
N THR A 118 -22.75 -11.27 16.62
CA THR A 118 -22.03 -12.16 15.70
C THR A 118 -22.31 -11.82 14.24
N ASN A 119 -23.58 -11.63 13.89
CA ASN A 119 -23.97 -11.26 12.53
C ASN A 119 -23.41 -9.91 12.10
N SER A 120 -23.41 -8.92 12.99
CA SER A 120 -22.89 -7.58 12.74
C SER A 120 -21.37 -7.60 12.57
N PHE A 121 -20.67 -8.35 13.42
CA PHE A 121 -19.23 -8.55 13.33
C PHE A 121 -18.84 -9.21 12.01
N ARG A 122 -19.49 -10.33 11.65
CA ARG A 122 -19.26 -11.05 10.38
C ARG A 122 -19.40 -10.13 9.16
N LYS A 123 -20.41 -9.26 9.12
CA LYS A 123 -20.59 -8.31 8.01
C LYS A 123 -19.39 -7.38 7.81
N ASN A 124 -18.68 -7.04 8.88
CA ASN A 124 -17.49 -6.19 8.82
C ASN A 124 -16.22 -6.95 8.44
N GLN A 125 -16.17 -8.27 8.69
CA GLN A 125 -15.01 -9.13 8.37
C GLN A 125 -15.06 -9.78 6.97
N LYS A 126 -16.23 -9.87 6.34
CA LYS A 126 -16.45 -10.62 5.08
C LYS A 126 -15.69 -10.13 3.84
N LYS A 127 -14.87 -9.09 3.95
CA LYS A 127 -14.17 -8.53 2.79
C LYS A 127 -12.78 -9.13 2.73
N GLU A 128 -12.66 -10.24 2.00
CA GLU A 128 -11.34 -10.67 1.49
C GLU A 128 -10.75 -9.50 0.70
N GLN A 129 -9.70 -8.91 1.23
CA GLN A 129 -8.95 -7.90 0.50
C GLN A 129 -8.02 -8.65 -0.45
N PRO A 130 -8.14 -8.46 -1.78
CA PRO A 130 -7.13 -8.98 -2.69
C PRO A 130 -5.78 -8.38 -2.32
N ALA A 131 -4.68 -9.13 -2.48
CA ALA A 131 -3.35 -8.55 -2.31
C ALA A 131 -3.24 -7.28 -3.15
N ALA A 132 -2.98 -6.17 -2.46
CA ALA A 132 -2.69 -4.92 -3.14
C ALA A 132 -1.38 -5.09 -3.94
N GLN A 133 -1.40 -4.70 -5.21
CA GLN A 133 -0.16 -4.65 -5.99
C GLN A 133 0.70 -3.51 -5.45
N THR A 134 2.01 -3.67 -5.43
CA THR A 134 2.91 -2.57 -5.04
C THR A 134 3.34 -1.78 -6.27
N ASP A 135 3.45 -0.47 -6.15
CA ASP A 135 4.02 0.38 -7.19
C ASP A 135 5.55 0.35 -7.09
N ASP A 136 6.18 -0.42 -7.98
CA ASP A 136 7.62 -0.60 -8.03
C ASP A 136 8.39 0.72 -8.17
N ALA A 137 7.79 1.75 -8.77
CA ALA A 137 8.41 3.05 -8.97
C ALA A 137 8.56 3.87 -7.68
N THR A 138 7.93 3.42 -6.59
CA THR A 138 7.81 4.19 -5.35
C THR A 138 8.65 3.65 -4.20
N TYR A 139 9.37 2.55 -4.43
CA TYR A 139 10.26 1.95 -3.44
C TYR A 139 11.40 2.87 -3.06
N ARG A 140 11.65 3.03 -1.76
CA ARG A 140 12.76 3.83 -1.24
C ARG A 140 13.34 3.21 0.01
N VAL A 141 14.65 3.35 0.20
CA VAL A 141 15.27 3.17 1.51
C VAL A 141 15.11 4.46 2.29
N GLU A 142 14.35 4.43 3.38
CA GLU A 142 14.10 5.60 4.22
C GLU A 142 15.15 5.74 5.32
N LYS A 143 15.56 4.60 5.90
CA LYS A 143 16.50 4.57 7.01
C LYS A 143 17.24 3.25 7.04
N GLU A 144 18.56 3.32 7.20
CA GLU A 144 19.41 2.16 7.46
C GLU A 144 20.25 2.44 8.70
N THR A 145 20.19 1.54 9.67
CA THR A 145 20.95 1.60 10.93
C THR A 145 21.55 0.22 11.20
N PRO A 146 22.47 0.06 12.17
CA PRO A 146 22.98 -1.27 12.52
C PRO A 146 21.90 -2.28 12.96
N ALA A 147 20.76 -1.81 13.47
CA ALA A 147 19.69 -2.67 13.99
C ALA A 147 18.57 -2.96 12.98
N GLN A 148 18.25 -1.99 12.12
CA GLN A 148 17.05 -2.04 11.27
C GLN A 148 17.26 -1.35 9.91
N LEU A 149 16.55 -1.88 8.92
CA LEU A 149 16.31 -1.27 7.61
C LEU A 149 14.82 -0.89 7.52
N ILE A 150 14.54 0.35 7.14
CA ILE A 150 13.19 0.84 6.86
C ILE A 150 13.12 1.20 5.38
N ILE A 151 12.17 0.58 4.68
CA ILE A 151 11.84 0.92 3.30
C ILE A 151 10.43 1.51 3.24
N SER A 152 10.16 2.35 2.25
CA SER A 152 8.82 2.80 1.93
C SER A 152 8.41 2.45 0.51
N TYR A 153 7.10 2.37 0.28
CA TYR A 153 6.49 2.14 -1.03
C TYR A 153 5.01 2.55 -0.99
N LYS A 154 4.38 2.63 -2.15
CA LYS A 154 2.95 2.84 -2.30
C LYS A 154 2.30 1.58 -2.87
N GLN A 155 1.06 1.35 -2.49
CA GLN A 155 0.25 0.29 -3.06
C GLN A 155 -0.66 0.84 -4.16
N ASN A 156 -0.80 0.06 -5.22
CA ASN A 156 -1.84 0.18 -6.23
C ASN A 156 -3.00 -0.71 -5.79
N PRO A 157 -4.05 -0.16 -5.13
CA PRO A 157 -5.21 -0.94 -4.76
C PRO A 157 -5.88 -1.49 -6.02
N ASN A 158 -6.44 -2.70 -5.91
CA ASN A 158 -7.16 -3.30 -7.01
C ASN A 158 -8.30 -2.35 -7.46
N PRO A 159 -8.42 -1.98 -8.75
CA PRO A 159 -9.48 -1.09 -9.22
C PRO A 159 -10.91 -1.55 -8.88
N SER A 160 -11.12 -2.86 -8.67
CA SER A 160 -12.42 -3.40 -8.27
C SER A 160 -12.72 -3.24 -6.77
N ASP A 161 -11.72 -2.98 -5.94
CA ASP A 161 -11.89 -2.79 -4.49
C ASP A 161 -12.04 -1.31 -4.14
N LYS A 162 -13.30 -0.84 -4.25
CA LYS A 162 -13.65 0.55 -3.90
C LYS A 162 -13.47 0.86 -2.42
N ASP A 163 -13.49 -0.15 -1.54
CA ASP A 163 -13.34 0.07 -0.10
C ASP A 163 -11.88 0.31 0.28
N ALA A 164 -10.92 -0.31 -0.43
CA ALA A 164 -9.48 -0.11 -0.23
C ALA A 164 -8.86 0.96 -1.15
N ALA A 165 -9.64 1.61 -2.02
CA ALA A 165 -9.13 2.57 -3.00
C ALA A 165 -8.37 3.76 -2.39
N PHE A 166 -8.64 4.11 -1.13
CA PHE A 166 -7.92 5.16 -0.41
C PHE A 166 -6.46 4.81 -0.09
N MET A 167 -6.09 3.52 -0.11
CA MET A 167 -4.73 3.06 0.20
C MET A 167 -3.68 3.59 -0.80
N LYS A 168 -4.09 3.94 -2.04
CA LYS A 168 -3.20 4.61 -3.02
C LYS A 168 -2.67 5.96 -2.55
N ASP A 169 -3.39 6.58 -1.62
CA ASP A 169 -3.07 7.88 -1.04
C ASP A 169 -2.34 7.73 0.31
N CYS A 170 -1.94 6.50 0.66
CA CYS A 170 -1.08 6.17 1.78
C CYS A 170 0.33 5.80 1.31
N ARG A 171 1.30 6.01 2.19
CA ARG A 171 2.66 5.47 2.09
C ARG A 171 2.82 4.36 3.11
N MET A 172 3.34 3.23 2.63
CA MET A 172 3.69 2.08 3.44
C MET A 172 5.13 2.23 3.90
N TYR A 173 5.43 1.85 5.14
CA TYR A 173 6.76 1.79 5.73
C TYR A 173 6.96 0.40 6.32
N MET A 174 7.89 -0.38 5.75
CA MET A 174 8.24 -1.71 6.24
C MET A 174 9.52 -1.62 7.05
N THR A 175 9.46 -2.06 8.31
CA THR A 175 10.62 -2.15 9.21
C THR A 175 11.12 -3.59 9.27
N ILE A 176 12.39 -3.78 8.95
CA ILE A 176 13.07 -5.08 8.92
C ILE A 176 14.21 -5.05 9.93
N ASN A 177 14.22 -6.04 10.82
CA ASN A 177 15.31 -6.24 11.77
C ASN A 177 16.52 -6.84 11.04
N LEU A 178 17.68 -6.19 11.11
CA LEU A 178 18.87 -6.66 10.39
C LEU A 178 19.56 -7.86 11.04
N LYS A 179 19.35 -8.08 12.34
CA LYS A 179 19.88 -9.26 13.05
C LYS A 179 19.10 -10.52 12.68
N THR A 180 17.78 -10.45 12.74
CA THR A 180 16.92 -11.62 12.44
C THR A 180 16.59 -11.74 10.95
N LYS A 181 16.77 -10.66 10.18
CA LYS A 181 16.41 -10.54 8.76
C LYS A 181 14.91 -10.70 8.51
N LYS A 182 14.09 -10.41 9.52
CA LYS A 182 12.64 -10.56 9.50
C LYS A 182 11.94 -9.22 9.55
N VAL A 183 10.80 -9.14 8.89
CA VAL A 183 9.87 -8.00 9.00
C VAL A 183 9.31 -7.97 10.42
N GLU A 184 9.44 -6.84 11.09
CA GLU A 184 8.86 -6.62 12.42
C GLU A 184 7.51 -5.93 12.33
N GLN A 185 7.37 -4.97 11.40
CA GLN A 185 6.14 -4.21 11.21
C GLN A 185 6.02 -3.62 9.81
N VAL A 186 4.78 -3.35 9.43
CA VAL A 186 4.41 -2.49 8.31
C VAL A 186 3.47 -1.41 8.83
N GLN A 187 3.75 -0.16 8.49
CA GLN A 187 2.93 1.00 8.84
C GLN A 187 2.37 1.66 7.58
N ALA A 188 1.08 1.98 7.53
CA ALA A 188 0.45 2.74 6.46
C ALA A 188 0.04 4.11 6.99
N ILE A 189 0.57 5.18 6.40
CA ILE A 189 0.28 6.56 6.79
C ILE A 189 -0.30 7.31 5.58
N ASN A 190 -1.38 8.06 5.76
CA ASN A 190 -1.91 8.89 4.69
C ASN A 190 -0.99 10.07 4.35
N GLU A 191 -0.69 10.27 3.06
CA GLU A 191 0.10 11.42 2.59
C GLU A 191 -0.76 12.69 2.47
N LYS A 192 -2.09 12.52 2.38
CA LYS A 192 -3.10 13.57 2.29
C LYS A 192 -4.40 13.11 2.95
N PRO A 193 -5.35 14.00 3.27
CA PRO A 193 -6.64 13.59 3.81
C PRO A 193 -7.32 12.55 2.92
N LEU A 194 -7.83 11.48 3.54
CA LEU A 194 -8.44 10.34 2.86
C LEU A 194 -9.96 10.47 2.87
N LYS A 195 -10.61 9.92 1.85
CA LYS A 195 -12.05 9.67 1.84
C LYS A 195 -12.31 8.18 1.98
N ILE A 196 -12.82 7.76 3.13
CA ILE A 196 -13.15 6.37 3.45
C ILE A 196 -14.67 6.26 3.50
N LYS A 197 -15.29 5.82 2.40
CA LYS A 197 -16.74 5.85 2.20
C LYS A 197 -17.32 7.27 2.40
N MET A 198 -18.12 7.46 3.46
CA MET A 198 -18.73 8.75 3.82
C MET A 198 -17.86 9.56 4.78
N LEU A 199 -16.77 8.99 5.29
CA LEU A 199 -15.87 9.63 6.26
C LEU A 199 -14.71 10.31 5.54
N ASN A 200 -14.32 11.48 6.04
CA ASN A 200 -13.05 12.11 5.67
C ASN A 200 -12.07 11.90 6.82
N ALA A 201 -10.93 11.25 6.58
CA ALA A 201 -9.90 11.05 7.60
C ALA A 201 -8.74 12.03 7.35
N GLU A 202 -8.47 12.91 8.31
CA GLU A 202 -7.33 13.84 8.23
C GLU A 202 -6.02 13.14 8.57
N LYS A 203 -6.09 12.24 9.56
CA LYS A 203 -5.02 11.33 9.94
C LYS A 203 -5.53 9.90 9.80
N PHE A 204 -4.68 9.05 9.24
CA PHE A 204 -4.80 7.61 9.19
C PHE A 204 -3.41 7.02 9.36
N ASP A 205 -3.25 6.23 10.41
CA ASP A 205 -2.02 5.54 10.75
C ASP A 205 -2.37 4.11 11.16
N LEU A 206 -2.07 3.15 10.30
CA LEU A 206 -2.27 1.72 10.57
C LEU A 206 -0.91 1.06 10.73
N THR A 207 -0.60 0.57 11.94
CA THR A 207 0.61 -0.21 12.22
C THR A 207 0.25 -1.67 12.42
N ILE A 208 0.83 -2.55 11.60
CA ILE A 208 0.70 -4.00 11.71
C ILE A 208 2.04 -4.56 12.17
N LYS A 209 2.05 -5.34 13.25
CA LYS A 209 3.23 -6.03 13.75
C LYS A 209 3.17 -7.52 13.46
N TYR A 210 4.33 -8.10 13.20
CA TYR A 210 4.47 -9.48 12.79
C TYR A 210 5.43 -10.25 13.70
N SER A 211 5.19 -11.56 13.77
CA SER A 211 6.14 -12.54 14.28
C SER A 211 6.42 -13.57 13.20
N TRP A 212 7.69 -13.94 13.01
CA TRP A 212 8.06 -15.01 12.11
C TRP A 212 7.86 -16.36 12.80
N ASN A 213 7.03 -17.23 12.21
CA ASN A 213 6.87 -18.59 12.68
C ASN A 213 7.85 -19.52 11.96
N GLU A 214 8.81 -20.07 12.70
CA GLU A 214 9.86 -20.91 12.12
C GLU A 214 9.36 -22.26 11.59
N GLN A 215 8.31 -22.84 12.19
CA GLN A 215 7.78 -24.14 11.78
C GLN A 215 6.93 -24.01 10.51
N ALA A 216 6.08 -22.98 10.47
CA ALA A 216 5.20 -22.69 9.35
C ALA A 216 5.90 -21.93 8.21
N LYS A 217 7.13 -21.43 8.45
CA LYS A 217 7.93 -20.62 7.52
C LYS A 217 7.14 -19.44 6.94
N ARG A 218 6.42 -18.72 7.80
CA ARG A 218 5.61 -17.55 7.42
C ARG A 218 5.45 -16.56 8.57
N TYR A 219 5.05 -15.33 8.23
CA TYR A 219 4.67 -14.34 9.23
C TYR A 219 3.26 -14.58 9.75
N PHE A 220 3.09 -14.36 11.06
CA PHE A 220 1.81 -14.20 11.72
C PHE A 220 1.67 -12.77 12.23
N THR A 221 0.54 -12.15 11.94
CA THR A 221 0.17 -10.87 12.56
C THR A 221 0.05 -11.07 14.06
N THR A 222 0.62 -10.17 14.86
CA THR A 222 0.46 -10.19 16.32
C THR A 222 -0.49 -9.10 16.76
N THR A 223 -0.35 -7.91 16.18
CA THR A 223 -1.18 -6.75 16.50
C THR A 223 -1.41 -5.88 15.28
N GLU A 224 -2.58 -5.27 15.19
CA GLU A 224 -2.87 -4.15 14.30
C GLU A 224 -3.35 -2.98 15.16
N ASN A 225 -2.75 -1.81 15.01
CA ASN A 225 -3.19 -0.58 15.66
C ASN A 225 -3.53 0.44 14.58
N LEU A 226 -4.81 0.82 14.52
CA LEU A 226 -5.31 1.88 13.67
C LEU A 226 -5.57 3.12 14.53
N ASP A 227 -4.87 4.22 14.23
CA ASP A 227 -5.11 5.54 14.78
C ASP A 227 -5.62 6.46 13.67
N MET A 228 -6.87 6.89 13.79
CA MET A 228 -7.54 7.69 12.76
C MET A 228 -8.19 8.93 13.37
N LEU A 229 -8.09 10.08 12.69
CA LEU A 229 -8.87 11.27 13.00
C LEU A 229 -9.93 11.45 11.90
N ALA A 230 -11.14 10.96 12.16
CA ALA A 230 -12.23 10.97 11.21
C ALA A 230 -13.15 12.18 11.43
N LYS A 231 -13.52 12.87 10.35
CA LYS A 231 -14.54 13.93 10.35
C LYS A 231 -15.89 13.37 9.93
N PHE A 232 -16.87 13.51 10.82
CA PHE A 232 -18.27 13.22 10.56
C PHE A 232 -19.08 14.50 10.74
N LEU A 233 -19.81 14.93 9.69
CA LEU A 233 -20.61 16.17 9.70
C LEU A 233 -19.84 17.41 10.22
N GLY A 234 -18.55 17.51 9.88
CA GLY A 234 -17.68 18.62 10.29
C GLY A 234 -17.01 18.47 11.66
N GLN A 235 -17.41 17.49 12.47
CA GLN A 235 -16.80 17.22 13.78
C GLN A 235 -15.69 16.17 13.66
N ALA A 236 -14.50 16.50 14.13
CA ALA A 236 -13.36 15.59 14.17
C ALA A 236 -13.47 14.66 15.39
N THR A 237 -13.42 13.36 15.16
CA THR A 237 -13.51 12.30 16.16
C THR A 237 -12.29 11.39 16.03
N PRO A 238 -11.41 11.31 17.06
CA PRO A 238 -10.40 10.27 17.11
C PRO A 238 -11.06 8.90 17.22
N VAL A 239 -10.56 7.97 16.41
CA VAL A 239 -10.93 6.56 16.42
C VAL A 239 -9.63 5.78 16.51
N GLN A 240 -9.48 5.02 17.58
CA GLN A 240 -8.41 4.05 17.74
C GLN A 240 -9.00 2.64 17.66
N THR A 241 -8.36 1.74 16.94
CA THR A 241 -8.69 0.31 16.98
C THR A 241 -7.43 -0.50 17.16
N LEU A 242 -7.36 -1.24 18.27
CA LEU A 242 -6.32 -2.20 18.55
C LEU A 242 -6.89 -3.61 18.34
N SER A 243 -6.31 -4.35 17.40
CA SER A 243 -6.57 -5.76 17.18
C SER A 243 -5.37 -6.57 17.65
N GLU A 244 -5.61 -7.56 18.50
CA GLU A 244 -4.59 -8.48 19.02
C GLU A 244 -4.93 -9.90 18.57
N TYR A 245 -3.96 -10.56 17.93
CA TYR A 245 -4.13 -11.88 17.36
C TYR A 245 -3.31 -12.90 18.15
N SER A 246 -3.92 -14.04 18.46
CA SER A 246 -3.29 -15.07 19.29
C SER A 246 -3.80 -16.47 18.96
N ASN A 247 -3.20 -17.48 19.61
CA ASN A 247 -3.64 -18.87 19.54
C ASN A 247 -3.73 -19.45 18.11
N TYR A 248 -2.77 -19.08 17.26
CA TYR A 248 -2.66 -19.62 15.89
C TYR A 248 -2.53 -21.14 15.90
N ASN A 249 -3.47 -21.83 15.26
CA ASN A 249 -3.47 -23.28 15.14
C ASN A 249 -3.80 -23.70 13.70
N LYS A 250 -3.02 -24.61 13.14
CA LYS A 250 -3.22 -25.10 11.77
C LYS A 250 -4.50 -25.92 11.69
N ARG A 251 -5.29 -25.69 10.64
CA ARG A 251 -6.49 -26.47 10.33
C ARG A 251 -6.33 -27.23 9.02
#